data_AF-A0A067DBA7-F1
#
_entry.id   AF-A0A067DBA7-F1
#
_cell.length_a   1.000
_cell.length_b   1.000
_cell.length_c   1.000
_cell.angle_alpha   90.00
_cell.angle_beta   90.00
_cell.angle_gamma   90.00
#
_symmetry.space_group_name_H-M   'P 1'
#
loop_
_entity.id
_entity.type
_entity.pdbx_description
1 polymer ?
#
loop_
_entity_poly.entity_id
_entity_poly.type
_entity_poly.pdbx_seq_one_letter_code
_entity_poly.pdbx_strand_id
1 'polypeptide(L)'
;PRLVNMCKYMGISPFGTDSYLRYMLRKRLQWIKNDDKLIQAEGVESLSEAELREDCRERGMLGLLSVEEMRQQLRDWLDLSLNHSVPSSLLILSRAFTVSGKLRPEEAVQATLSSLPDEVVDTVGVTALPSEDSVSERRRKLEYLAMQEELIKEEEEKEGKEL
;
A
#
# COMPACT_ATOMS: atom_id res chain seq x y z
N PRO A 1 10.53 15.25 -4.26
CA PRO A 1 9.55 15.20 -5.39
C PRO A 1 8.53 14.05 -5.31
N ARG A 2 8.96 12.80 -5.11
CA ARG A 2 8.07 11.61 -5.16
C ARG A 2 7.06 11.55 -4.01
N LEU A 3 7.51 11.82 -2.78
CA LEU A 3 6.67 11.86 -1.59
C LEU A 3 5.56 12.92 -1.70
N VAL A 4 5.90 14.12 -2.18
CA VAL A 4 4.95 15.22 -2.42
C VAL A 4 3.87 14.82 -3.42
N ASN A 5 4.24 14.13 -4.50
CA ASN A 5 3.27 13.67 -5.50
C ASN A 5 2.33 12.61 -4.92
N MET A 6 2.85 11.69 -4.09
CA MET A 6 2.02 10.72 -3.37
C MET A 6 1.04 11.41 -2.42
N CYS A 7 1.51 12.38 -1.63
CA CYS A 7 0.64 13.16 -0.74
C CYS A 7 -0.49 13.84 -1.51
N LYS A 8 -0.17 14.52 -2.63
CA LYS A 8 -1.19 15.15 -3.48
C LYS A 8 -2.21 14.15 -4.04
N TYR A 9 -1.74 12.99 -4.51
CA TYR A 9 -2.61 11.94 -5.03
C TYR A 9 -3.59 11.44 -3.97
N MET A 10 -3.12 11.31 -2.72
CA MET A 10 -3.94 10.88 -1.57
C MET A 10 -4.69 12.03 -0.88
N GLY A 11 -4.80 13.20 -1.52
CA GLY A 11 -5.53 14.36 -0.96
C GLY A 11 -4.87 15.03 0.26
N ILE A 12 -3.61 14.68 0.57
CA ILE A 12 -2.84 15.29 1.66
C ILE A 12 -2.19 16.57 1.13
N SER A 13 -2.47 17.69 1.80
CA SER A 13 -1.83 18.97 1.47
C SER A 13 -0.31 18.88 1.69
N PRO A 14 0.52 19.09 0.66
CA PRO A 14 1.96 18.89 0.76
C PRO A 14 2.64 20.13 1.32
N PHE A 15 2.53 20.34 2.63
CA PHE A 15 3.25 21.39 3.35
C PHE A 15 4.10 20.77 4.47
N GLY A 16 5.15 21.49 4.89
CA GLY A 16 6.04 21.04 5.96
C GLY A 16 7.21 20.18 5.48
N THR A 17 7.88 19.53 6.43
CA THR A 17 9.09 18.74 6.19
C THR A 17 8.76 17.35 5.64
N ASP A 18 9.72 16.69 5.01
CA ASP A 18 9.56 15.31 4.53
C ASP A 18 9.13 14.34 5.64
N SER A 19 9.65 14.50 6.86
CA SER A 19 9.25 13.70 8.03
C SER A 19 7.78 13.88 8.37
N TYR A 20 7.28 15.11 8.31
CA TYR A 20 5.86 15.41 8.53
C TYR A 20 4.97 14.80 7.44
N LEU A 21 5.36 14.93 6.17
CA LEU A 21 4.64 14.32 5.05
C LEU A 21 4.58 12.79 5.16
N ARG A 22 5.70 12.14 5.54
CA ARG A 22 5.73 10.68 5.80
C ARG A 22 4.80 10.29 6.95
N TYR A 23 4.78 11.07 8.04
CA TYR A 23 3.87 10.84 9.16
C TYR A 23 2.39 10.94 8.72
N MET A 24 2.03 12.00 7.98
CA MET A 24 0.67 12.18 7.49
C MET A 24 0.24 11.05 6.54
N LEU A 25 1.15 10.61 5.67
CA LEU A 25 0.90 9.48 4.78
C LEU A 25 0.63 8.19 5.56
N ARG A 26 1.48 7.87 6.55
CA ARG A 26 1.28 6.69 7.42
C ARG A 26 -0.05 6.77 8.17
N LYS A 27 -0.38 7.94 8.73
CA LYS A 27 -1.64 8.17 9.42
C LYS A 27 -2.84 7.94 8.48
N ARG A 28 -2.76 8.40 7.24
CA ARG A 28 -3.81 8.19 6.23
C ARG A 28 -3.96 6.72 5.87
N LEU A 29 -2.86 6.01 5.61
CA LEU A 29 -2.88 4.58 5.31
C LEU A 29 -3.45 3.76 6.48
N GLN A 30 -3.11 4.11 7.72
CA GLN A 30 -3.66 3.46 8.91
C GLN A 30 -5.17 3.70 9.04
N TRP A 31 -5.63 4.92 8.74
CA TRP A 31 -7.06 5.23 8.71
C TRP A 31 -7.79 4.37 7.67
N ILE A 32 -7.27 4.28 6.44
CA ILE A 32 -7.83 3.41 5.37
C ILE A 32 -7.89 1.96 5.86
N LYS A 33 -6.84 1.47 6.53
CA LYS A 33 -6.80 0.08 7.01
C LYS A 33 -7.84 -0.21 8.10
N ASN A 34 -8.11 0.76 8.97
CA ASN A 34 -9.13 0.61 10.00
C ASN A 34 -10.53 0.65 9.39
N ASP A 35 -10.73 1.53 8.41
CA ASP A 35 -11.97 1.64 7.64
C ASP A 35 -12.26 0.39 6.81
N ASP A 36 -11.24 -0.19 6.17
CA ASP A 36 -11.32 -1.49 5.47
C ASP A 36 -11.90 -2.59 6.39
N LYS A 37 -11.44 -2.66 7.64
CA LYS A 37 -11.92 -3.65 8.61
C LYS A 37 -13.37 -3.41 9.01
N LEU A 38 -13.77 -2.14 9.12
CA LEU A 38 -15.15 -1.78 9.45
C LEU A 38 -16.09 -2.16 8.31
N ILE A 39 -15.75 -1.76 7.08
CA ILE A 39 -16.52 -2.12 5.88
C ILE A 39 -16.60 -3.64 5.72
N GLN A 40 -15.53 -4.39 5.97
CA GLN A 40 -15.58 -5.85 5.88
C GLN A 40 -16.49 -6.48 6.96
N ALA A 41 -16.55 -5.89 8.15
CA ALA A 41 -17.43 -6.36 9.22
C ALA A 41 -18.92 -6.08 8.94
N GLU A 42 -19.23 -4.93 8.36
CA GLU A 42 -20.62 -4.52 8.05
C GLU A 42 -21.11 -5.05 6.69
N GLY A 43 -20.17 -5.26 5.76
CA GLY A 43 -20.40 -5.69 4.38
C GLY A 43 -20.51 -4.52 3.41
N VAL A 44 -19.92 -4.65 2.21
CA VAL A 44 -19.94 -3.61 1.16
C VAL A 44 -21.37 -3.19 0.75
N GLU A 45 -22.35 -4.07 0.92
CA GLU A 45 -23.77 -3.77 0.62
C GLU A 45 -24.42 -2.82 1.62
N SER A 46 -23.84 -2.61 2.80
CA SER A 46 -24.38 -1.67 3.80
C SER A 46 -24.15 -0.21 3.41
N LEU A 47 -23.18 0.06 2.54
CA LEU A 47 -22.78 1.41 2.15
C LEU A 47 -23.84 2.06 1.24
N SER A 48 -24.16 3.31 1.54
CA SER A 48 -24.86 4.18 0.61
C SER A 48 -24.00 4.47 -0.63
N GLU A 49 -24.62 4.90 -1.73
CA GLU A 49 -23.86 5.26 -2.94
C GLU A 49 -22.86 6.41 -2.68
N ALA A 50 -23.19 7.32 -1.76
CA ALA A 50 -22.31 8.42 -1.39
C ALA A 50 -21.07 7.92 -0.65
N GLU A 51 -21.25 7.07 0.36
CA GLU A 51 -20.16 6.44 1.12
C GLU A 51 -19.30 5.58 0.21
N LEU A 52 -19.91 4.72 -0.61
CA LEU A 52 -19.19 3.87 -1.56
C LEU A 52 -18.29 4.69 -2.49
N ARG A 53 -18.79 5.82 -3.02
CA ARG A 53 -18.02 6.70 -3.91
C ARG A 53 -16.87 7.38 -3.16
N GLU A 54 -17.09 7.80 -1.91
CA GLU A 54 -16.05 8.38 -1.07
C GLU A 54 -14.96 7.34 -0.74
N ASP A 55 -15.36 6.14 -0.31
CA ASP A 55 -14.46 5.03 0.03
C ASP A 55 -13.60 4.59 -1.14
N CYS A 56 -14.19 4.47 -2.33
CA CYS A 56 -13.46 4.22 -3.57
C CYS A 56 -12.44 5.31 -3.84
N ARG A 57 -12.83 6.59 -3.71
CA ARG A 57 -11.92 7.72 -3.94
C ARG A 57 -10.75 7.73 -2.97
N GLU A 58 -10.99 7.45 -1.69
CA GLU A 58 -9.93 7.42 -0.67
C GLU A 58 -8.91 6.29 -0.88
N ARG A 59 -9.31 5.24 -1.58
CA ARG A 59 -8.47 4.11 -1.98
C ARG A 59 -7.85 4.28 -3.37
N GLY A 60 -7.96 5.47 -3.96
CA GLY A 60 -7.39 5.78 -5.27
C GLY A 60 -8.13 5.15 -6.45
N MET A 61 -9.37 4.69 -6.25
CA MET A 61 -10.23 4.17 -7.32
C MET A 61 -10.92 5.33 -8.03
N LEU A 62 -10.20 5.95 -8.97
CA LEU A 62 -10.67 7.13 -9.69
C LEU A 62 -11.36 6.73 -10.99
N GLY A 63 -12.56 7.28 -11.25
CA GLY A 63 -13.29 7.05 -12.49
C GLY A 63 -14.80 7.27 -12.36
N LEU A 64 -15.48 7.32 -13.51
CA LEU A 64 -16.94 7.23 -13.56
C LEU A 64 -17.30 5.76 -13.70
N LEU A 65 -17.71 5.15 -12.58
CA LEU A 65 -18.12 3.75 -12.51
C LEU A 65 -19.58 3.67 -12.08
N SER A 66 -20.26 2.61 -12.52
CA SER A 66 -21.56 2.24 -11.96
C SER A 66 -21.41 1.80 -10.50
N VAL A 67 -22.51 1.80 -9.75
CA VAL A 67 -22.53 1.36 -8.34
C VAL A 67 -22.00 -0.06 -8.19
N GLU A 68 -22.40 -0.96 -9.09
CA GLU A 68 -21.98 -2.37 -9.05
C GLU A 68 -20.47 -2.52 -9.30
N GLU A 69 -19.92 -1.77 -10.25
CA GLU A 69 -18.48 -1.75 -10.52
C GLU A 69 -17.69 -1.21 -9.32
N MET A 70 -18.19 -0.15 -8.66
CA MET A 70 -17.55 0.38 -7.44
C MET A 70 -17.56 -0.65 -6.30
N ARG A 71 -18.68 -1.34 -6.10
CA ARG A 71 -18.77 -2.42 -5.10
C ARG A 71 -17.79 -3.54 -5.40
N GLN A 72 -17.72 -3.99 -6.66
CA GLN A 72 -16.78 -5.03 -7.04
C GLN A 72 -15.33 -4.60 -6.81
N GLN A 73 -14.95 -3.38 -7.21
CA GLN A 73 -13.60 -2.87 -6.96
C GLN A 73 -13.27 -2.74 -5.47
N LEU A 74 -14.26 -2.38 -4.64
CA LEU A 74 -14.07 -2.31 -3.19
C LEU A 74 -13.91 -3.70 -2.58
N ARG A 75 -14.67 -4.71 -3.04
CA ARG A 75 -14.47 -6.11 -2.63
C ARG A 75 -13.07 -6.61 -2.98
N ASP A 76 -12.63 -6.38 -4.23
CA ASP A 76 -11.30 -6.78 -4.68
C ASP A 76 -10.20 -6.08 -3.86
N TRP A 77 -10.39 -4.79 -3.55
CA TRP A 77 -9.50 -4.06 -2.66
C TRP A 77 -9.42 -4.68 -1.26
N LEU A 78 -10.57 -4.98 -0.65
CA LEU A 78 -10.63 -5.53 0.70
C LEU A 78 -9.99 -6.91 0.77
N ASP A 79 -10.19 -7.74 -0.26
CA ASP A 79 -9.56 -9.06 -0.36
C ASP A 79 -8.02 -8.95 -0.43
N LEU A 80 -7.52 -8.10 -1.32
CA LEU A 80 -6.09 -7.86 -1.44
C LEU A 80 -5.50 -7.25 -0.15
N SER A 81 -6.16 -6.24 0.42
CA SER A 81 -5.71 -5.55 1.63
C SER A 81 -5.73 -6.46 2.85
N LEU A 82 -6.86 -7.10 3.15
CA LEU A 82 -7.10 -7.77 4.43
C LEU A 82 -6.78 -9.26 4.39
N ASN A 83 -7.07 -9.96 3.29
CA ASN A 83 -6.89 -11.40 3.20
C ASN A 83 -5.50 -11.76 2.65
N HIS A 84 -5.03 -11.02 1.64
CA HIS A 84 -3.69 -11.21 1.07
C HIS A 84 -2.63 -10.29 1.69
N SER A 85 -2.99 -9.47 2.68
CA SER A 85 -2.06 -8.57 3.39
C SER A 85 -1.26 -7.62 2.50
N VAL A 86 -1.78 -7.28 1.32
CA VAL A 86 -1.12 -6.36 0.39
C VAL A 86 -1.13 -4.94 0.98
N PRO A 87 0.02 -4.25 1.09
CA PRO A 87 0.09 -2.91 1.64
C PRO A 87 -0.78 -1.91 0.85
N SER A 88 -1.61 -1.12 1.55
CA SER A 88 -2.51 -0.14 0.92
C SER A 88 -1.76 0.91 0.08
N SER A 89 -0.53 1.25 0.47
CA SER A 89 0.34 2.16 -0.29
C SER A 89 0.68 1.61 -1.68
N LEU A 90 0.90 0.30 -1.79
CA LEU A 90 1.19 -0.37 -3.05
C LEU A 90 -0.04 -0.43 -3.95
N LEU A 91 -1.20 -0.80 -3.38
CA LEU A 91 -2.47 -0.84 -4.10
C LEU A 91 -2.85 0.55 -4.67
N ILE A 92 -2.70 1.60 -3.87
CA ILE A 92 -2.93 3.00 -4.30
C ILE A 92 -1.97 3.39 -5.42
N LEU A 93 -0.67 3.08 -5.27
CA LEU A 93 0.33 3.45 -6.26
C LEU A 93 0.10 2.74 -7.60
N SER A 94 -0.25 1.44 -7.57
CA SER A 94 -0.63 0.68 -8.77
C SER A 94 -1.74 1.37 -9.54
N ARG A 95 -2.79 1.84 -8.86
CA ARG A 95 -3.93 2.52 -9.49
C ARG A 95 -3.56 3.90 -10.04
N ALA A 96 -2.64 4.61 -9.39
CA ALA A 96 -2.16 5.92 -9.86
C ALA A 96 -1.52 5.84 -11.27
N PHE A 97 -0.83 4.74 -11.58
CA PHE A 97 -0.26 4.51 -12.91
C PHE A 97 -1.31 4.14 -13.97
N THR A 98 -2.38 3.43 -13.58
CA THR A 98 -3.51 3.11 -14.47
C THR A 98 -4.33 4.35 -14.84
N VAL A 99 -4.60 5.24 -13.87
CA VAL A 99 -5.38 6.48 -14.09
C VAL A 99 -4.67 7.47 -15.01
N SER A 100 -3.33 7.40 -15.13
CA SER A 100 -2.61 8.22 -16.10
C SER A 100 -2.87 7.80 -17.57
N GLY A 101 -3.64 6.74 -17.82
CA GLY A 101 -4.01 6.26 -19.16
C GLY A 101 -2.84 5.71 -19.97
N LYS A 102 -1.71 5.41 -19.32
CA LYS A 102 -0.44 5.06 -19.99
C LYS A 102 -0.10 3.57 -19.96
N LEU A 103 -0.70 2.79 -19.05
CA LEU A 103 -0.25 1.42 -18.76
C LEU A 103 -1.43 0.50 -18.43
N ARG A 104 -1.34 -0.77 -18.84
CA ARG A 104 -2.25 -1.84 -18.39
C ARG A 104 -2.05 -2.09 -16.88
N PRO A 105 -3.04 -2.63 -16.13
CA PRO A 105 -2.93 -2.86 -14.69
C PRO A 105 -1.66 -3.64 -14.29
N GLU A 106 -1.28 -4.65 -15.08
CA GLU A 106 -0.08 -5.46 -14.83
C GLU A 106 1.21 -4.64 -15.02
N GLU A 107 1.24 -3.80 -16.05
CA GLU A 107 2.36 -2.88 -16.34
C GLU A 107 2.46 -1.76 -15.31
N ALA A 108 1.32 -1.33 -14.76
CA ALA A 108 1.23 -0.35 -13.69
C ALA A 108 1.79 -0.90 -12.36
N VAL A 109 1.50 -2.17 -12.05
CA VAL A 109 2.11 -2.88 -10.91
C VAL A 109 3.62 -3.02 -11.12
N GLN A 110 4.06 -3.42 -12.33
CA GLN A 110 5.49 -3.55 -12.65
C GLN A 110 6.22 -2.20 -12.55
N ALA A 111 5.67 -1.15 -13.14
CA ALA A 111 6.24 0.20 -13.06
C ALA A 111 6.27 0.72 -11.62
N THR A 112 5.26 0.38 -10.82
CA THR A 112 5.24 0.67 -9.38
C THR A 112 6.41 0.02 -8.68
N LEU A 113 6.57 -1.30 -8.83
CA LEU A 113 7.64 -2.08 -8.21
C LEU A 113 9.03 -1.60 -8.67
N SER A 114 9.23 -1.40 -9.97
CA SER A 114 10.49 -0.88 -10.53
C SER A 114 10.81 0.57 -10.13
N SER A 115 9.81 1.31 -9.63
CA SER A 115 10.03 2.65 -9.12
C SER A 115 10.43 2.64 -7.65
N LEU A 116 10.19 1.56 -6.90
CA LEU A 116 10.60 1.45 -5.50
C LEU A 116 12.10 1.09 -5.43
N PRO A 117 12.83 1.54 -4.39
CA PRO A 117 14.17 1.03 -4.12
C PRO A 117 14.14 -0.49 -3.94
N ASP A 118 15.19 -1.19 -4.41
CA ASP A 118 15.26 -2.65 -4.37
C ASP A 118 15.05 -3.21 -2.95
N GLU A 119 15.53 -2.50 -1.93
CA GLU A 119 15.31 -2.87 -0.51
C GLU A 119 13.81 -3.00 -0.17
N VAL A 120 12.96 -2.12 -0.71
CA VAL A 120 11.52 -2.10 -0.44
C VAL A 120 10.79 -3.17 -1.26
N VAL A 121 11.27 -3.48 -2.47
CA VAL A 121 10.67 -4.52 -3.32
C VAL A 121 10.81 -5.90 -2.69
N ASP A 122 11.98 -6.23 -2.15
CA ASP A 122 12.22 -7.49 -1.46
C ASP A 122 11.33 -7.63 -0.21
N THR A 123 11.16 -6.55 0.56
CA THR A 123 10.27 -6.57 1.73
C THR A 123 8.83 -6.90 1.36
N VAL A 124 8.33 -6.31 0.26
CA VAL A 124 6.96 -6.53 -0.23
C VAL A 124 6.80 -7.94 -0.78
N GLY A 125 7.79 -8.44 -1.52
CA GLY A 125 7.79 -9.80 -2.06
C GLY A 125 7.79 -10.89 -0.98
N VAL A 126 8.36 -10.62 0.20
CA VAL A 126 8.37 -11.56 1.34
C VAL A 126 7.13 -11.43 2.22
N THR A 127 6.58 -10.23 2.38
CA THR A 127 5.51 -9.97 3.37
C THR A 127 4.09 -9.97 2.80
N ALA A 128 3.93 -9.70 1.50
CA ALA A 128 2.62 -9.45 0.88
C ALA A 128 2.23 -10.43 -0.21
N LEU A 129 3.19 -11.16 -0.80
CA LEU A 129 2.91 -12.17 -1.81
C LEU A 129 2.90 -13.55 -1.16
N PRO A 130 1.72 -14.19 -1.02
CA PRO A 130 1.69 -15.54 -0.52
C PRO A 130 2.41 -16.49 -1.49
N SER A 131 3.23 -17.38 -0.96
CA SER A 131 3.79 -18.50 -1.73
C SER A 131 2.88 -19.71 -1.51
N GLU A 132 2.65 -20.48 -2.59
CA GLU A 132 1.83 -21.71 -2.51
C GLU A 132 2.38 -22.76 -1.53
N ASP A 133 3.65 -22.61 -1.10
CA ASP A 133 4.30 -23.49 -0.15
C ASP A 133 4.60 -22.77 1.18
N SER A 134 3.83 -23.12 2.21
CA SER A 134 3.95 -22.56 3.57
C SER A 134 5.32 -22.75 4.24
N VAL A 135 6.14 -23.70 3.75
CA VAL A 135 7.51 -23.89 4.22
C VAL A 135 8.44 -22.85 3.57
N SER A 136 8.24 -22.62 2.27
CA SER A 136 8.96 -21.63 1.49
C SER A 136 8.69 -20.20 1.99
N GLU A 137 7.44 -19.87 2.34
CA GLU A 137 7.10 -18.59 2.99
C GLU A 137 7.84 -18.37 4.30
N ARG A 138 7.78 -19.35 5.22
CA ARG A 138 8.43 -19.25 6.53
C ARG A 138 9.94 -19.09 6.38
N ARG A 139 10.55 -19.80 5.43
CA ARG A 139 11.99 -19.69 5.14
C ARG A 139 12.37 -18.30 4.64
N ARG A 140 11.63 -17.75 3.68
CA ARG A 140 11.85 -16.37 3.18
C ARG A 140 11.67 -15.34 4.29
N LYS A 141 10.66 -15.52 5.14
CA LYS A 141 10.42 -14.64 6.29
C LYS A 141 11.56 -14.70 7.32
N LEU A 142 12.09 -15.90 7.60
CA LEU A 142 13.26 -16.09 8.46
C LEU A 142 14.50 -15.41 7.90
N GLU A 143 14.76 -15.57 6.60
CA GLU A 143 15.89 -14.95 5.90
C GLU A 143 15.80 -13.42 5.91
N TYR A 144 14.60 -12.89 5.65
CA TYR A 144 14.34 -11.45 5.75
C TYR A 144 14.57 -10.90 7.16
N LEU A 145 14.13 -11.61 8.21
CA LEU A 145 14.35 -11.20 9.59
C LEU A 145 15.84 -11.21 9.95
N ALA A 146 16.59 -12.23 9.54
CA ALA A 146 18.03 -12.30 9.76
C ALA A 146 18.78 -11.15 9.07
N MET A 147 18.40 -10.80 7.83
CA MET A 147 18.96 -9.66 7.12
C MET A 147 18.67 -8.33 7.81
N GLN A 148 17.46 -8.14 8.34
CA GLN A 148 17.12 -6.94 9.12
C GLN A 148 17.94 -6.85 10.42
N GLU A 149 18.19 -7.98 11.08
CA GLU A 149 18.98 -8.02 12.32
C GLU A 149 20.46 -7.68 12.08
N GLU A 150 21.04 -8.15 10.97
CA GLU A 150 22.39 -7.73 10.52
C GLU A 150 22.44 -6.23 10.22
N LEU A 151 21.47 -5.69 9.49
CA LEU A 151 21.42 -4.25 9.17
C LEU A 151 21.30 -3.37 10.41
N ILE A 152 20.46 -3.76 11.38
CA ILE A 152 20.33 -3.06 12.66
C ILE A 152 21.66 -3.03 13.39
N LYS A 153 22.34 -4.18 13.45
CA LYS A 153 23.64 -4.31 14.12
C LYS A 153 24.72 -3.44 13.45
N GLU A 154 24.73 -3.38 12.11
CA GLU A 154 25.65 -2.50 11.38
C GLU A 154 25.38 -1.02 11.62
N GLU A 155 24.11 -0.60 11.72
CA GLU A 155 23.75 0.77 12.09
C GLU A 155 24.17 1.11 13.52
N GLU A 156 23.88 0.24 14.49
CA GLU A 156 24.30 0.42 15.90
C GLU A 156 25.83 0.54 16.03
N GLU A 157 26.58 -0.27 15.27
CA GLU A 157 28.05 -0.18 15.25
C GLU A 157 28.56 1.13 14.60
N LYS A 158 27.84 1.69 13.64
CA LYS A 158 28.19 2.99 13.02
C LYS A 158 27.87 4.14 13.96
N GLU A 159 26.68 4.15 14.57
CA GLU A 159 26.28 5.17 15.55
C GLU A 159 27.21 5.17 16.77
N GLY A 160 27.62 4.00 17.25
CA GLY A 160 28.58 3.86 18.35
C GLY A 160 30.01 4.30 18.02
N LYS A 161 30.39 4.39 16.73
CA LYS A 161 31.69 4.90 16.27
C LYS A 161 31.68 6.40 15.98
N GLU A 162 30.50 6.99 15.80
CA GLU A 162 30.31 8.43 15.57
C GLU A 162 30.14 9.24 16.87
N LEU A 163 30.04 8.57 18.02
CA LEU A 163 30.05 9.13 19.39
C LEU A 163 31.46 9.11 20.02
#